data_AF-A0A8S3K8R6-F1
#
_entry.id   AF-A0A8S3K8R6-F1
#
_cell.length_a   1.000
_cell.length_b   1.000
_cell.length_c   1.000
_cell.angle_alpha   90.00
_cell.angle_beta   90.00
_cell.angle_gamma   90.00
#
_symmetry.space_group_name_H-M   'P 1'
#
loop_
_entity.id
_entity.type
_entity.pdbx_description
1 polymer ?
#
loop_
_entity_poly.entity_id
_entity_poly.type
_entity_poly.pdbx_seq_one_letter_code
_entity_poly.pdbx_strand_id
1 'polypeptide(L)'
;MVKKKIDNRIRVLIENGLKTFHRSLIVIVGDKGRDQVVILHHMLSKAQIKARPTVLWCYKKELEFSTHRKKRMKQMRKRQQATGSTGTGGGDEDNPFEVFLSSTQIHYTFYSDTPKILGRTFGMCV
;
A
#
# COMPACT_ATOMS: atom_id res chain seq x y z
N MET A 1 -2.64 3.13 19.67
CA MET A 1 -2.65 1.78 19.05
C MET A 1 -1.62 0.89 19.75
N VAL A 2 -2.02 -0.29 20.24
CA VAL A 2 -1.07 -1.22 20.91
C VAL A 2 -0.11 -1.78 19.86
N LYS A 3 1.19 -1.52 20.01
CA LYS A 3 2.23 -2.01 19.09
C LYS A 3 2.43 -3.51 19.32
N LYS A 4 2.00 -4.34 18.38
CA LYS A 4 2.23 -5.78 18.39
C LYS A 4 3.49 -6.11 17.61
N LYS A 5 4.37 -6.93 18.18
CA LYS A 5 5.53 -7.46 17.47
C LYS A 5 5.05 -8.42 16.37
N ILE A 6 5.45 -8.14 15.14
CA ILE A 6 5.20 -9.02 14.00
C ILE A 6 6.21 -10.18 14.06
N ASP A 7 5.77 -11.36 13.67
CA ASP A 7 6.62 -12.53 13.54
C ASP A 7 7.74 -12.28 12.52
N ASN A 8 8.99 -12.57 12.91
CA ASN A 8 10.17 -12.28 12.11
C ASN A 8 10.23 -13.10 10.81
N ARG A 9 9.48 -14.22 10.71
CA ARG A 9 9.45 -15.07 9.51
C ARG A 9 9.03 -14.31 8.26
N ILE A 10 8.11 -13.34 8.38
CA ILE A 10 7.66 -12.52 7.24
C ILE A 10 8.81 -11.67 6.71
N ARG A 11 9.55 -11.02 7.62
CA ARG A 11 10.70 -10.19 7.25
C ARG A 11 11.80 -11.03 6.61
N VAL A 12 12.14 -12.17 7.22
CA VAL A 12 13.16 -13.09 6.71
C VAL A 12 12.78 -13.64 5.34
N LEU A 13 11.51 -13.97 5.12
CA LEU A 13 11.02 -14.42 3.81
C LEU A 13 11.25 -13.36 2.72
N ILE A 14 10.88 -12.10 3.00
CA ILE A 14 11.05 -10.98 2.06
C ILE A 14 12.54 -10.75 1.77
N GLU A 15 13.38 -10.66 2.80
CA GLU A 15 14.81 -10.43 2.66
C GLU A 15 15.51 -11.57 1.90
N ASN A 16 15.15 -12.82 2.16
CA ASN A 16 15.69 -13.97 1.45
C ASN A 16 15.20 -14.03 0.00
N GLY A 17 13.94 -13.69 -0.28
CA GLY A 17 13.41 -13.58 -1.64
C GLY A 17 14.16 -12.55 -2.46
N LEU A 18 14.48 -11.39 -1.87
CA LEU A 18 15.31 -10.37 -2.52
C LEU A 18 16.73 -10.85 -2.81
N LYS A 19 17.38 -11.53 -1.85
CA LYS A 19 18.76 -12.05 -2.03
C LYS A 19 18.85 -13.17 -3.06
N THR A 20 17.82 -14.03 -3.14
CA THR A 20 17.76 -15.18 -4.04
C THR A 20 17.08 -14.87 -5.38
N PHE A 21 16.65 -13.63 -5.60
CA PHE A 21 15.85 -13.22 -6.77
C PHE A 21 14.57 -14.03 -6.96
N HIS A 22 13.96 -14.47 -5.86
CA HIS A 22 12.71 -15.21 -5.85
C HIS A 22 11.52 -14.34 -5.48
N ARG A 23 10.36 -14.63 -6.11
CA ARG A 23 9.10 -13.98 -5.77
C ARG A 23 8.49 -14.68 -4.55
N SER A 24 8.07 -13.89 -3.57
CA SER A 24 7.37 -14.38 -2.39
C SER A 24 5.86 -14.18 -2.56
N LEU A 25 5.07 -15.18 -2.19
CA LEU A 25 3.61 -15.11 -2.17
C LEU A 25 3.13 -15.08 -0.71
N ILE A 26 2.24 -14.14 -0.39
CA ILE A 26 1.66 -13.98 0.94
C ILE A 26 0.14 -13.96 0.80
N VAL A 27 -0.55 -14.79 1.58
CA VAL A 27 -2.01 -14.83 1.65
C VAL A 27 -2.45 -14.24 2.99
N ILE A 28 -3.31 -13.23 2.95
CA ILE A 28 -3.81 -12.53 4.14
C ILE A 28 -5.28 -12.88 4.30
N VAL A 29 -5.65 -13.38 5.48
CA VAL A 29 -7.04 -13.74 5.81
C VAL A 29 -7.54 -12.79 6.91
N GLY A 30 -8.66 -12.11 6.63
CA GLY A 30 -9.37 -11.26 7.59
C GLY A 30 -9.82 -9.91 7.00
N ASP A 31 -10.78 -9.28 7.69
CA ASP A 31 -11.49 -8.09 7.19
C ASP A 31 -10.58 -6.87 7.01
N LYS A 32 -9.49 -6.79 7.78
CA LYS A 32 -8.52 -5.69 7.74
C LYS A 32 -7.28 -6.00 6.89
N GLY A 33 -7.41 -6.88 5.89
CA GLY A 33 -6.32 -7.28 5.01
C GLY A 33 -5.64 -6.09 4.31
N ARG A 34 -6.41 -5.08 3.91
CA ARG A 34 -5.91 -3.87 3.24
C ARG A 34 -4.88 -3.10 4.09
N ASP A 35 -5.07 -3.05 5.40
CA ASP A 35 -4.17 -2.32 6.31
C ASP A 35 -2.85 -3.09 6.44
N GLN A 36 -2.89 -4.42 6.32
CA GLN A 36 -1.69 -5.27 6.36
C GLN A 36 -0.84 -5.15 5.09
N VAL A 37 -1.47 -4.91 3.93
CA VAL A 37 -0.75 -4.66 2.66
C VAL A 37 0.22 -3.48 2.79
N VAL A 38 -0.18 -2.43 3.50
CA VAL A 38 0.66 -1.25 3.77
C VAL A 38 1.92 -1.64 4.53
N ILE A 39 1.77 -2.48 5.55
CA ILE A 39 2.87 -2.93 6.39
C ILE A 39 3.83 -3.80 5.58
N LEU A 40 3.33 -4.71 4.75
CA LEU A 40 4.14 -5.54 3.86
C LEU A 40 4.90 -4.71 2.82
N HIS A 41 4.23 -3.73 2.21
CA HIS A 41 4.88 -2.80 1.27
C HIS A 41 5.99 -1.99 1.95
N HIS A 42 5.77 -1.56 3.19
CA HIS A 42 6.78 -0.86 3.98
C HIS A 42 7.98 -1.77 4.28
N MET A 43 7.75 -3.03 4.67
CA MET A 43 8.83 -4.01 4.88
C MET A 43 9.63 -4.26 3.60
N LEU A 44 8.96 -4.46 2.47
CA LEU A 44 9.60 -4.64 1.16
C LEU A 44 10.42 -3.41 0.76
N SER A 45 9.84 -2.21 0.91
CA SER A 45 10.52 -0.95 0.60
C SER A 45 11.75 -0.71 1.46
N LYS A 46 11.75 -1.18 2.72
CA LYS A 46 12.89 -1.07 3.63
C LYS A 46 13.98 -2.10 3.34
N ALA A 47 13.60 -3.31 2.91
CA ALA A 47 14.53 -4.37 2.57
C ALA A 47 15.24 -4.14 1.23
N GLN A 48 14.59 -3.42 0.31
CA GLN A 48 15.13 -3.09 -1.00
C GLN A 48 16.05 -1.86 -0.95
N ILE A 49 17.24 -1.96 -1.54
CA ILE A 49 18.22 -0.85 -1.64
C ILE A 49 17.88 0.11 -2.80
N LYS A 50 17.10 -0.36 -3.77
CA LYS A 50 16.69 0.40 -4.98
C LYS A 50 15.47 1.29 -4.71
N ALA A 51 14.99 1.96 -5.76
CA ALA A 51 13.76 2.75 -5.74
C ALA A 51 12.56 1.97 -5.15
N ARG A 52 11.62 2.73 -4.55
CA ARG A 52 10.39 2.21 -3.93
C ARG A 52 9.61 1.35 -4.94
N PRO A 53 9.20 0.13 -4.58
CA PRO A 53 8.55 -0.79 -5.52
C PRO A 53 7.18 -0.23 -5.97
N THR A 54 6.95 -0.30 -7.28
CA THR A 54 5.65 -0.02 -7.90
C THR A 54 4.67 -1.14 -7.59
N VAL A 55 3.40 -0.79 -7.43
CA VAL A 55 2.34 -1.74 -7.04
C VAL A 55 1.36 -1.90 -8.19
N LEU A 56 1.07 -3.14 -8.56
CA LEU A 56 -0.10 -3.51 -9.36
C LEU A 56 -1.23 -3.89 -8.39
N TRP A 57 -2.39 -3.27 -8.54
CA TRP A 57 -3.57 -3.56 -7.73
C TRP A 57 -4.70 -4.03 -8.64
N CYS A 58 -5.00 -5.33 -8.58
CA CYS A 58 -5.99 -5.98 -9.41
C CYS A 58 -7.29 -6.18 -8.63
N TYR A 59 -8.45 -5.86 -9.21
CA TYR A 59 -9.74 -6.00 -8.53
C TYR A 59 -10.87 -6.39 -9.47
N LYS A 60 -11.93 -6.99 -8.91
CA LYS A 60 -13.07 -7.51 -9.69
C LYS A 60 -14.16 -6.48 -9.97
N LYS A 61 -14.59 -5.75 -8.94
CA LYS A 61 -15.75 -4.83 -8.99
C LYS A 61 -15.34 -3.41 -8.63
N GLU A 62 -15.42 -3.05 -7.36
CA GLU A 62 -15.07 -1.71 -6.88
C GLU A 62 -14.12 -1.82 -5.70
N LEU A 63 -13.34 -0.77 -5.50
CA LEU A 63 -12.48 -0.60 -4.34
C LEU A 63 -13.21 0.26 -3.33
N GLU A 64 -13.03 -0.03 -2.04
CA GLU A 64 -13.57 0.77 -0.93
C GLU A 64 -12.93 2.17 -0.80
N PHE A 65 -12.03 2.51 -1.71
CA PHE A 65 -11.30 3.77 -1.75
C PHE A 65 -11.21 4.31 -3.18
N SER A 66 -11.12 5.64 -3.29
CA SER A 66 -11.02 6.32 -4.58
C SER A 66 -9.62 6.18 -5.17
N THR A 67 -9.51 5.65 -6.39
CA THR A 67 -8.24 5.59 -7.14
C THR A 67 -7.78 6.97 -7.64
N HIS A 68 -8.67 7.95 -7.72
CA HIS A 68 -8.37 9.27 -8.28
C HIS A 68 -7.69 10.21 -7.26
N ARG A 69 -6.39 10.46 -7.45
CA ARG A 69 -5.53 11.25 -6.52
C ARG A 69 -6.11 12.64 -6.19
N LYS A 70 -6.59 13.38 -7.20
CA LYS A 70 -7.17 14.73 -6.98
C LYS A 70 -8.45 14.68 -6.13
N LYS A 71 -9.27 13.64 -6.30
CA LYS A 71 -10.52 13.47 -5.53
C LYS A 71 -10.21 13.15 -4.07
N ARG A 72 -9.19 12.30 -3.82
CA ARG A 72 -8.70 12.00 -2.48
C ARG A 72 -8.11 13.21 -1.77
N MET A 73 -7.23 13.99 -2.41
CA MET A 73 -6.68 15.22 -1.82
C MET A 73 -7.77 16.21 -1.39
N LYS A 74 -8.85 16.34 -2.19
CA LYS A 74 -10.00 17.18 -1.84
C LYS A 74 -10.78 16.62 -0.64
N GLN A 75 -10.96 15.30 -0.56
CA GLN A 75 -11.62 14.64 0.58
C GLN A 75 -10.78 14.76 1.86
N MET A 76 -9.46 14.57 1.79
CA MET A 76 -8.54 14.75 2.91
C MET A 76 -8.58 16.19 3.42
N ARG A 77 -8.47 17.19 2.53
CA ARG A 77 -8.55 18.61 2.92
C ARG A 77 -9.89 18.96 3.55
N LYS A 78 -11.00 18.42 3.02
CA LYS A 78 -12.34 18.62 3.60
C LYS A 78 -12.45 18.00 4.99
N ARG A 79 -11.86 16.82 5.21
CA ARG A 79 -11.82 16.17 6.54
C ARG A 79 -11.01 17.00 7.53
N GLN A 80 -9.80 17.42 7.15
CA GLN A 80 -8.95 18.28 7.98
C GLN A 80 -9.63 19.60 8.36
N GLN A 81 -10.37 20.20 7.42
CA GLN A 81 -11.16 21.41 7.69
C GLN A 81 -12.37 21.14 8.61
N ALA A 82 -12.99 19.96 8.52
CA ALA A 82 -14.12 19.58 9.36
C ALA A 82 -13.71 19.16 10.78
N THR A 83 -12.48 18.66 10.97
CA THR A 83 -11.94 18.26 12.28
C THR A 83 -11.30 19.40 13.08
N GLY A 84 -11.22 20.62 12.51
CA GLY A 84 -10.83 21.82 13.26
C GLY A 84 -9.33 22.00 13.54
N SER A 85 -8.44 21.25 12.89
CA SER A 85 -6.98 21.39 13.04
C SER A 85 -6.39 22.57 12.24
N THR A 86 -6.94 23.77 12.47
CA THR A 86 -6.30 25.05 12.11
C THR A 86 -5.53 25.58 13.31
N GLY A 87 -4.33 25.06 13.53
CA GLY A 87 -3.43 25.58 14.57
C GLY A 87 -2.34 24.60 14.97
N THR A 88 -1.08 24.98 14.67
CA THR A 88 0.14 24.50 15.33
C THR A 88 0.39 22.98 15.39
N GLY A 89 1.13 22.47 14.39
CA GLY A 89 2.27 21.55 14.62
C GLY A 89 2.05 20.25 15.43
N GLY A 90 0.84 19.68 15.48
CA GLY A 90 0.58 18.37 16.06
C GLY A 90 0.19 17.39 14.98
N GLY A 91 1.00 16.35 14.75
CA GLY A 91 0.80 15.37 13.70
C GLY A 91 -0.57 14.68 13.79
N ASP A 92 -1.49 15.07 12.91
CA ASP A 92 -2.65 14.24 12.60
C ASP A 92 -2.11 12.88 12.18
N GLU A 93 -2.54 11.83 12.88
CA GLU A 93 -2.26 10.43 12.56
C GLU A 93 -2.81 10.13 11.16
N ASP A 94 -2.08 10.52 10.12
CA ASP A 94 -2.43 10.19 8.75
C ASP A 94 -2.56 8.67 8.68
N ASN A 95 -3.76 8.20 8.35
CA ASN A 95 -4.04 6.77 8.24
C ASN A 95 -2.95 6.16 7.34
N PRO A 96 -2.16 5.18 7.82
CA PRO A 96 -1.04 4.61 7.07
C PRO A 96 -1.43 4.17 5.65
N PHE A 97 -2.68 3.74 5.49
CA PHE A 97 -3.27 3.40 4.19
C PHE A 97 -3.36 4.60 3.24
N GLU A 98 -3.82 5.76 3.71
CA GLU A 98 -3.89 6.98 2.89
C GLU A 98 -2.49 7.48 2.50
N VAL A 99 -1.51 7.39 3.41
CA VAL A 99 -0.11 7.70 3.13
C VAL A 99 0.43 6.76 2.06
N PHE A 100 0.18 5.46 2.19
CA PHE A 100 0.59 4.46 1.21
C PHE A 100 0.03 4.75 -0.19
N LEU A 101 -1.28 4.99 -0.29
CA LEU A 101 -1.94 5.28 -1.56
C LEU A 101 -1.47 6.62 -2.18
N SER A 102 -0.98 7.58 -1.38
CA SER A 102 -0.51 8.88 -1.86
C SER A 102 0.96 8.90 -2.25
N SER A 103 1.79 8.11 -1.57
CA SER A 103 3.25 8.06 -1.75
C SER A 103 3.72 6.98 -2.72
N THR A 104 2.91 5.97 -2.97
CA THR A 104 3.27 4.83 -3.81
C THR A 104 2.68 4.97 -5.21
N GLN A 105 3.46 4.61 -6.23
CA GLN A 105 2.94 4.50 -7.59
C GLN A 105 2.16 3.19 -7.72
N ILE A 106 0.82 3.31 -7.78
CA ILE A 106 -0.10 2.18 -7.85
C ILE A 106 -0.79 2.20 -9.22
N HIS A 107 -0.73 1.08 -9.92
CA HIS A 107 -1.49 0.84 -11.14
C HIS A 107 -2.71 -0.01 -10.82
N TYR A 108 -3.90 0.56 -11.02
CA TYR A 108 -5.17 -0.11 -10.77
C TYR A 108 -5.65 -0.78 -12.05
N THR A 109 -6.01 -2.06 -11.97
CA THR A 109 -6.45 -2.83 -13.14
C THR A 109 -7.62 -3.74 -12.77
N PHE A 110 -8.66 -3.75 -13.60
CA PHE A 110 -9.73 -4.72 -13.44
C PHE A 110 -9.23 -6.12 -13.82
N TYR A 111 -9.76 -7.18 -13.19
CA TYR A 111 -9.43 -8.56 -13.61
C TYR A 111 -9.70 -8.80 -15.10
N SER A 112 -10.77 -8.23 -15.66
CA SER A 112 -11.09 -8.28 -17.09
C SER A 112 -10.08 -7.57 -17.98
N ASP A 113 -9.34 -6.59 -17.43
CA ASP A 113 -8.38 -5.75 -18.16
C ASP A 113 -6.92 -6.20 -17.98
N THR A 114 -6.69 -7.34 -17.32
CA THR A 114 -5.35 -7.90 -17.11
C THR A 114 -4.53 -8.14 -18.39
N PRO A 115 -5.11 -8.38 -19.59
CA PRO A 115 -4.30 -8.43 -20.81
C PRO A 115 -3.58 -7.11 -21.14
N LYS A 116 -4.09 -5.96 -20.68
CA LYS A 116 -3.54 -4.62 -20.98
C LYS A 116 -2.23 -4.33 -20.24
N ILE A 117 -1.89 -5.10 -19.21
CA ILE A 117 -0.66 -4.91 -18.42
C ILE A 117 0.47 -5.83 -18.88
N LEU A 118 0.27 -6.62 -19.94
CA LEU A 118 1.32 -7.43 -20.54
C LEU A 118 2.46 -6.54 -21.05
N GLY A 119 3.71 -6.95 -20.81
CA GLY A 119 4.89 -6.15 -21.13
C GLY A 119 5.25 -5.08 -20.08
N ARG A 120 4.51 -4.99 -18.98
CA ARG A 120 4.83 -4.10 -17.84
C ARG A 120 5.31 -4.90 -16.64
N THR A 121 6.21 -4.31 -15.86
CA THR A 121 6.78 -4.92 -14.65
C THR A 121 6.40 -4.15 -13.40
N PHE A 122 6.12 -4.86 -12.31
CA PHE A 122 5.77 -4.28 -11.02
C PHE A 122 6.61 -4.91 -9.90
N GLY A 123 6.89 -4.14 -8.85
CA GLY A 123 7.63 -4.62 -7.68
C GLY A 123 6.77 -5.37 -6.66
N MET A 124 5.46 -5.16 -6.69
CA MET A 124 4.49 -5.82 -5.82
C MET A 124 3.16 -5.98 -6.57
N CYS A 125 2.47 -7.09 -6.37
CA CYS A 125 1.13 -7.35 -6.90
C CYS A 125 0.16 -7.57 -5.74
N VAL A 126 -0.99 -6.92 -5.79
CA VAL A 126 -2.10 -6.98 -4.82
C VAL A 126 -3.38 -7.37 -5.55
#